data_AF-A0AAD5EY80-F1
#
_entry.id   AF-A0AAD5EY80-F1
#
_cell.length_a   1.000
_cell.length_b   1.000
_cell.length_c   1.000
_cell.angle_alpha   90.00
_cell.angle_beta   90.00
_cell.angle_gamma   90.00
#
_symmetry.space_group_name_H-M   'P 1'
#
loop_
_entity.id
_entity.type
_entity.pdbx_description
1 polymer ?
#
loop_
_entity_poly.entity_id
_entity_poly.type
_entity_poly.pdbx_seq_one_letter_code
_entity_poly.pdbx_strand_id
1 'polypeptide(L)'
;MPLPKSVNQAGSIGALPGNPIEVTQCEMNDILIPAEATIVFEGVVSNTETAIEEPMAEYYDPIFLGEPKQCPSSRSTLSRTGTT
;
A
#
# COMPACT_ATOMS: atom_id res chain seq x y z
N MET A 1 -13.57 1.01 1.38
CA MET A 1 -14.77 1.02 2.24
C MET A 1 -14.54 2.07 3.34
N PRO A 2 -15.39 3.09 3.50
CA PRO A 2 -15.18 4.12 4.52
C PRO A 2 -15.50 3.56 5.90
N LEU A 3 -14.48 3.04 6.58
CA LEU A 3 -14.59 2.49 7.92
C LEU A 3 -14.38 3.57 8.98
N PRO A 4 -14.98 3.42 10.18
CA PRO A 4 -14.65 4.26 11.32
C PRO A 4 -13.14 4.22 11.60
N LYS A 5 -12.59 5.34 12.08
CA LYS A 5 -11.19 5.38 12.57
C LYS A 5 -11.01 4.26 13.61
N SER A 6 -9.85 3.61 13.57
CA SER A 6 -9.47 2.44 14.40
C SER A 6 -10.15 1.10 14.09
N VAL A 7 -10.96 0.98 13.03
CA VAL A 7 -11.43 -0.33 12.54
C VAL A 7 -10.45 -0.87 11.51
N ASN A 8 -9.98 -2.10 11.71
CA ASN A 8 -9.07 -2.75 10.78
C ASN A 8 -9.79 -3.13 9.48
N GLN A 9 -9.34 -2.56 8.36
CA GLN A 9 -9.92 -2.83 7.05
C GLN A 9 -9.76 -4.28 6.61
N ALA A 10 -8.69 -4.97 7.01
CA ALA A 10 -8.46 -6.38 6.66
C ALA A 10 -9.62 -7.30 7.11
N GLY A 11 -10.17 -7.06 8.31
CA GLY A 11 -11.32 -7.82 8.81
C GLY A 11 -12.61 -7.56 8.02
N SER A 12 -12.73 -6.39 7.39
CA SER A 12 -13.87 -6.06 6.53
C SER A 12 -13.73 -6.61 5.12
N ILE A 13 -12.50 -6.77 4.62
CA ILE A 13 -12.27 -7.33 3.27
C ILE A 13 -12.67 -8.80 3.26
N GLY A 14 -12.45 -9.57 4.32
CA GLY A 14 -12.94 -10.95 4.44
C GLY A 14 -14.47 -11.08 4.57
N ALA A 15 -15.17 -10.03 5.00
CA ALA A 15 -16.62 -10.02 5.06
C ALA A 15 -17.29 -9.90 3.67
N LEU A 16 -16.57 -9.39 2.66
CA LEU A 16 -17.10 -9.24 1.29
C LEU A 16 -17.22 -10.58 0.53
N PRO A 17 -16.20 -11.47 0.50
CA PRO A 17 -16.30 -12.80 -0.09
C PRO A 17 -16.91 -13.84 0.88
N GLY A 18 -17.14 -13.48 2.14
CA GLY A 18 -17.67 -14.37 3.17
C GLY A 18 -16.65 -15.34 3.79
N ASN A 19 -15.38 -15.28 3.37
CA ASN A 19 -14.28 -16.09 3.88
C ASN A 19 -13.11 -15.21 4.34
N PRO A 20 -12.39 -15.59 5.41
CA PRO A 20 -11.20 -14.86 5.86
C PRO A 20 -10.10 -14.92 4.79
N ILE A 21 -9.34 -13.83 4.65
CA ILE A 21 -8.16 -13.78 3.78
C ILE A 21 -6.98 -14.41 4.51
N GLU A 22 -6.26 -15.30 3.84
CA GLU A 22 -4.99 -15.83 4.33
C GLU A 22 -3.92 -14.74 4.33
N VAL A 23 -3.22 -14.61 5.46
CA VAL A 23 -2.19 -13.60 5.66
C VAL A 23 -0.90 -14.22 6.13
N THR A 24 0.22 -13.62 5.70
CA THR A 24 1.56 -13.96 6.16
C THR A 24 2.25 -12.69 6.69
N GLN A 25 3.29 -12.87 7.49
CA GLN A 25 4.08 -11.77 8.04
C GLN A 25 5.12 -11.28 7.00
N CYS A 26 5.32 -9.97 6.94
CA CYS A 26 6.43 -9.34 6.21
C CYS A 26 7.81 -9.76 6.73
N GLU A 27 8.85 -9.60 5.90
CA GLU A 27 10.23 -9.97 6.27
C GLU A 27 10.90 -8.95 7.19
N MET A 28 10.62 -7.65 6.99
CA MET A 28 11.29 -6.54 7.69
C MET A 28 10.49 -5.99 8.88
N ASN A 29 9.21 -6.35 9.03
CA ASN A 29 8.33 -5.82 10.07
C ASN A 29 7.19 -6.79 10.43
N ASP A 30 6.41 -6.45 11.46
CA ASP A 30 5.30 -7.26 11.95
C ASP A 30 3.96 -6.97 11.23
N ILE A 31 3.99 -6.40 10.03
CA ILE A 31 2.77 -6.14 9.24
C ILE A 31 2.34 -7.43 8.55
N LEU A 32 1.04 -7.72 8.63
CA LEU A 32 0.42 -8.86 7.95
C LEU A 32 -0.02 -8.44 6.54
N ILE A 33 0.39 -9.23 5.55
CA ILE A 33 0.06 -9.04 4.13
C ILE A 33 -0.67 -10.27 3.58
N PRO A 34 -1.47 -10.14 2.51
CA PRO A 34 -2.14 -11.30 1.89
C PRO A 34 -1.13 -12.32 1.39
N ALA A 35 -1.30 -13.60 1.76
CA ALA A 35 -0.38 -14.67 1.38
C ALA A 35 -0.21 -14.82 -0.15
N GLU A 36 -1.26 -14.51 -0.90
CA GLU A 36 -1.31 -14.57 -2.37
C GLU A 36 -0.72 -13.33 -3.08
N ALA A 37 -0.14 -12.37 -2.35
CA ALA A 37 0.47 -11.19 -2.97
C ALA A 37 1.66 -11.61 -3.87
N THR A 38 1.74 -11.11 -5.10
CA THR A 38 2.85 -11.45 -6.01
C THR A 38 4.12 -10.64 -5.75
N ILE A 39 3.94 -9.36 -5.42
CA ILE A 39 5.03 -8.41 -5.21
C ILE A 39 4.72 -7.63 -3.93
N VAL A 40 5.68 -7.59 -3.02
CA VAL A 40 5.58 -6.84 -1.77
C VAL A 40 6.75 -5.86 -1.71
N PHE A 41 6.42 -4.58 -1.49
CA PHE A 41 7.40 -3.54 -1.20
C PHE A 41 7.38 -3.29 0.31
N GLU A 42 8.48 -3.59 0.98
CA GLU A 42 8.62 -3.42 2.42
C GLU A 42 9.59 -2.30 2.74
N GLY A 43 9.28 -1.44 3.70
CA GLY A 43 10.09 -0.26 3.91
C GLY A 43 9.55 0.70 4.95
N VAL A 44 10.08 1.92 4.90
CA VAL A 44 9.68 3.02 5.78
C VAL A 44 9.30 4.24 4.95
N VAL A 45 8.30 4.97 5.43
CA VAL A 45 7.92 6.28 4.89
C VAL A 45 8.48 7.35 5.83
N SER A 46 9.27 8.28 5.28
CA SER A 46 9.88 9.35 6.06
C SER A 46 8.86 10.43 6.39
N ASN A 47 8.84 10.92 7.63
CA ASN A 47 7.98 12.05 8.02
C ASN A 47 8.69 13.41 7.87
N THR A 48 9.96 13.40 7.47
CA THR A 48 10.81 14.60 7.37
C THR A 48 11.39 14.79 5.98
N GLU A 49 11.68 13.70 5.27
CA GLU A 49 12.21 13.77 3.91
C GLU A 49 11.05 13.75 2.91
N THR A 50 11.10 14.67 1.95
CA THR A 50 10.14 14.74 0.85
C THR A 50 10.87 14.63 -0.48
N ALA A 51 10.16 14.12 -1.48
CA ALA A 51 10.57 14.13 -2.88
C ALA A 51 9.45 14.72 -3.73
N ILE A 52 9.82 15.18 -4.91
CA ILE A 52 8.84 15.65 -5.89
C ILE A 52 8.12 14.42 -6.46
N GLU A 53 6.80 14.37 -6.27
CA GLU A 53 5.91 13.49 -7.01
C GLU A 53 5.42 14.25 -8.24
N GLU A 54 5.75 13.70 -9.40
CA GLU A 54 5.41 14.30 -10.68
C GLU A 54 3.90 14.13 -10.96
N PRO A 55 3.30 15.05 -11.72
CA PRO A 55 1.89 14.95 -12.09
C PRO A 55 1.57 13.61 -12.77
N MET A 56 0.54 12.92 -12.27
CA MET A 56 0.00 11.71 -12.89
C MET A 56 -1.48 11.92 -13.16
N ALA A 57 -1.97 11.51 -14.33
CA ALA A 57 -3.37 11.67 -14.69
C ALA A 57 -4.31 11.06 -13.63
N GLU A 58 -5.20 11.88 -13.09
CA GLU A 58 -6.20 11.48 -12.11
C GLU A 58 -7.48 10.93 -12.76
N TYR A 59 -8.31 10.27 -11.95
CA TYR A 59 -9.51 9.54 -12.41
C TYR A 59 -10.45 10.34 -13.32
N TYR A 60 -10.59 11.65 -13.10
CA TYR A 60 -11.48 12.51 -13.88
C TYR A 60 -10.76 13.38 -14.91
N ASP A 61 -9.44 13.52 -14.84
CA ASP A 61 -8.66 14.41 -15.70
C ASP A 61 -7.53 13.64 -16.41
N PRO A 62 -7.74 13.22 -17.66
CA PRO A 62 -6.78 12.40 -18.38
C PRO A 62 -5.51 13.17 -18.79
N ILE A 63 -5.44 14.49 -18.60
CA ILE A 63 -4.27 15.32 -18.96
C ILE A 63 -4.02 16.33 -17.84
N PHE A 64 -3.40 15.85 -16.77
CA PHE A 64 -2.98 16.74 -15.69
C PHE A 64 -1.68 17.46 -16.07
N LEU A 65 -1.80 18.71 -16.52
CA LEU A 65 -0.71 19.71 -16.48
C LEU A 65 -0.55 20.26 -15.06
N GLY A 66 -0.51 19.35 -14.08
CA GLY A 66 -0.41 19.68 -12.67
C GLY A 66 0.92 20.29 -12.30
N GLU A 67 0.94 21.00 -11.17
CA GLU A 67 2.20 21.39 -10.56
C GLU A 67 2.78 20.20 -9.75
N PRO A 68 4.10 19.95 -9.85
CA PRO A 68 4.76 18.91 -9.06
C PRO A 68 4.56 19.16 -7.56
N LYS A 69 4.30 18.09 -6.80
CA LYS A 69 3.99 18.18 -5.36
C LYS A 69 5.08 17.53 -4.52
N GLN A 70 5.43 18.19 -3.42
CA GLN A 70 6.30 17.58 -2.40
C GLN A 70 5.51 16.54 -1.60
N CYS A 71 5.93 15.28 -1.70
CA CYS A 71 5.33 14.13 -1.03
C CYS A 71 6.38 13.42 -0.16
N PRO A 72 5.97 12.75 0.92
CA PRO A 72 6.88 11.97 1.76
C PRO A 72 7.67 10.94 0.95
N SER A 73 8.98 10.86 1.17
CA SER A 73 9.80 9.85 0.51
C SER A 73 9.62 8.49 1.17
N SER A 74 9.54 7.43 0.36
CA SER A 74 9.53 6.04 0.82
C SER A 74 10.85 5.35 0.46
N ARG A 75 11.38 4.56 1.39
CA ARG A 75 12.53 3.68 1.15
C ARG A 75 12.07 2.25 1.31
N SER A 76 12.15 1.46 0.25
CA SER A 76 11.66 0.09 0.25
C SER A 76 12.65 -0.91 -0.34
N THR A 77 12.62 -2.12 0.21
CA THR A 77 13.18 -3.35 -0.36
C THR A 77 12.06 -4.12 -1.05
N LEU A 78 12.38 -4.73 -2.19
CA LEU A 78 11.46 -5.58 -2.94
C LEU A 78 11.58 -7.03 -2.46
N SER A 79 10.47 -7.61 -2.01
CA SER A 79 10.37 -9.05 -1.73
C SER A 79 9.33 -9.69 -2.65
N ARG A 80 9.57 -10.95 -3.03
CA ARG A 80 8.65 -11.73 -3.86
C ARG A 80 8.10 -12.88 -3.02
N THR A 81 6.84 -12.75 -2.63
CA THR A 81 6.09 -13.82 -1.97
C THR A 81 5.72 -14.86 -3.03
N GLY A 82 6.49 -15.95 -3.06
CA GLY A 82 6.28 -17.07 -3.98
C GLY A 82 7.33 -18.15 -3.80
N THR A 83 7.03 -19.14 -2.96
CA THR A 83 7.54 -20.50 -3.13
C THR A 83 7.01 -21.04 -4.47
N THR A 84 7.89 -21.56 -5.30
CA THR A 84 7.50 -22.51 -6.36
C THR A 84 6.97 -23.79 -5.71
#